data_AF-F6H0R3-F1
#
_entry.id   AF-F6H0R3-F1
#
_cell.length_a   1.000
_cell.length_b   1.000
_cell.length_c   1.000
_cell.angle_alpha   90.00
_cell.angle_beta   90.00
_cell.angle_gamma   90.00
#
_symmetry.space_group_name_H-M   'P 1'
#
loop_
_entity.id
_entity.type
_entity.pdbx_description
1 polymer ?
#
loop_
_entity_poly.entity_id
_entity_poly.type
_entity_poly.pdbx_seq_one_letter_code
_entity_poly.pdbx_strand_id
1 'polypeptide(L)'
;MTSTYHFSIFVSLLLLSCLPNLTSATPRKLFSLVQEQPLILKYHNGPLLKGNITLNLVWYGNFSPIQRSILVDFLQSLNSHTTTPHSVSSWWQTIQKYKGVSCTLAVGNQILDEDYSLGKSLRSSDIISLASRSNQRSEITVVFTSADVAVEGFFMSRCGTHGSTQSKWAYAWVGNSETQCPGQCAWPLHQPMYGPQTPPLVSPNGDVGIDGMVINLATVLAGTVTNPFDNGYFQGSASAPLEAVTACTGIFGTGAYPGYPGEVLADGTTGASYNAVGVDGRKYLLPAMWDPQTSTCKTLV
;
A
#
# COMPACT_ATOMS: atom_id res chain seq x y z
N MET A 1 -63.96 -64.91 55.09
CA MET A 1 -63.68 -64.24 56.38
C MET A 1 -62.31 -63.60 56.27
N THR A 2 -62.23 -62.28 56.52
CA THR A 2 -61.13 -61.54 57.20
C THR A 2 -59.66 -61.86 56.83
N SER A 3 -58.72 -60.95 56.62
CA SER A 3 -58.61 -59.49 56.80
C SER A 3 -57.12 -59.11 56.54
N THR A 4 -56.88 -57.96 55.90
CA THR A 4 -55.80 -56.96 56.15
C THR A 4 -54.32 -57.39 56.05
N TYR A 5 -53.57 -56.99 55.00
CA TYR A 5 -52.86 -55.70 54.72
C TYR A 5 -51.43 -55.62 55.28
N HIS A 6 -50.44 -55.53 54.38
CA HIS A 6 -49.26 -54.67 54.50
C HIS A 6 -48.52 -54.61 53.16
N PHE A 7 -48.72 -53.57 52.35
CA PHE A 7 -47.62 -52.86 51.68
C PHE A 7 -48.17 -51.56 51.11
N SER A 8 -47.90 -50.47 51.81
CA SER A 8 -48.32 -49.13 51.43
C SER A 8 -47.10 -48.37 50.90
N ILE A 9 -47.36 -47.59 49.86
CA ILE A 9 -46.65 -46.37 49.46
C ILE A 9 -45.32 -46.60 48.71
N PHE A 10 -45.40 -46.52 47.37
CA PHE A 10 -44.59 -45.60 46.55
C PHE A 10 -45.05 -45.72 45.08
N VAL A 11 -46.24 -45.18 44.78
CA VAL A 11 -46.68 -44.91 43.40
C VAL A 11 -47.21 -43.48 43.36
N SER A 12 -46.90 -42.79 42.27
CA SER A 12 -47.35 -41.44 41.90
C SER A 12 -46.55 -40.27 42.45
N LEU A 13 -45.36 -40.05 41.89
CA LEU A 13 -44.95 -38.70 41.49
C LEU A 13 -43.86 -38.80 40.40
N LEU A 14 -44.05 -38.02 39.33
CA LEU A 14 -43.12 -37.75 38.22
C LEU A 14 -43.08 -38.73 37.04
N LEU A 15 -44.27 -39.10 36.55
CA LEU A 15 -44.51 -39.16 35.10
C LEU A 15 -44.43 -37.73 34.55
N LEU A 16 -43.24 -37.23 34.19
CA LEU A 16 -43.05 -36.09 33.26
C LEU A 16 -41.54 -35.82 33.05
N SER A 17 -40.84 -36.67 32.31
CA SER A 17 -39.58 -36.26 31.67
C SER A 17 -39.24 -37.15 30.49
N CYS A 18 -38.70 -36.52 29.44
CA CYS A 18 -38.28 -37.07 28.15
C CYS A 18 -39.37 -37.25 27.07
N LEU A 19 -40.00 -36.14 26.67
CA LEU A 19 -40.30 -35.92 25.26
C LEU A 19 -39.04 -35.38 24.58
N PRO A 20 -38.61 -35.89 23.40
CA PRO A 20 -37.56 -35.23 22.64
C PRO A 20 -38.13 -33.95 22.05
N ASN A 21 -37.63 -32.80 22.48
CA ASN A 21 -37.87 -31.55 21.76
C ASN A 21 -37.21 -31.68 20.38
N LEU A 22 -38.01 -31.87 19.33
CA LEU A 22 -37.60 -31.53 17.96
C LEU A 22 -37.46 -30.00 17.91
N THR A 23 -36.32 -29.49 18.34
CA THR A 23 -35.90 -28.15 17.96
C THR A 23 -35.43 -28.23 16.52
N SER A 24 -36.20 -27.61 15.64
CA SER A 24 -35.80 -27.27 14.28
C SER A 24 -34.51 -26.45 14.36
N ALA A 25 -33.36 -27.11 14.18
CA ALA A 25 -32.09 -26.46 13.93
C ALA A 25 -32.19 -25.74 12.58
N THR A 26 -32.66 -24.50 12.61
CA THR A 26 -32.46 -23.57 11.51
C THR A 26 -30.95 -23.40 11.37
N PRO A 27 -30.35 -23.70 10.20
CA PRO A 27 -28.95 -23.38 10.00
C PRO A 27 -28.88 -21.85 10.05
N ARG A 28 -28.20 -21.30 11.07
CA ARG A 28 -27.80 -19.89 11.05
C ARG A 28 -26.98 -19.71 9.79
N LYS A 29 -27.59 -19.15 8.74
CA LYS A 29 -26.88 -18.51 7.64
C LYS A 29 -26.15 -17.29 8.22
N LEU A 30 -24.98 -17.52 8.80
CA LEU A 30 -23.98 -16.46 9.02
C LEU A 30 -23.26 -16.20 7.70
N PHE A 31 -24.01 -15.70 6.73
CA PHE A 31 -23.48 -14.95 5.59
C PHE A 31 -24.37 -13.72 5.45
N SER A 32 -24.34 -12.86 6.48
CA SER A 32 -24.60 -11.46 6.21
C SER A 32 -23.43 -11.01 5.33
N LEU A 33 -23.65 -10.95 4.01
CA LEU A 33 -22.89 -10.07 3.16
C LEU A 33 -23.01 -8.69 3.81
N VAL A 34 -21.96 -8.26 4.53
CA VAL A 34 -21.79 -6.83 4.76
C VAL A 34 -21.75 -6.26 3.36
N GLN A 35 -22.78 -5.50 3.00
CA GLN A 35 -22.76 -4.80 1.72
C GLN A 35 -21.61 -3.81 1.81
N GLU A 36 -20.46 -4.17 1.25
CA GLU A 36 -19.32 -3.28 1.17
C GLU A 36 -19.78 -2.00 0.49
N GLN A 37 -19.49 -0.86 1.13
CA GLN A 37 -19.78 0.40 0.49
C GLN A 37 -19.03 0.41 -0.84
N PRO A 38 -19.70 0.77 -1.95
CA PRO A 38 -19.03 0.84 -3.24
C PRO A 38 -17.83 1.76 -3.09
N LEU A 39 -16.64 1.25 -3.43
CA LEU A 39 -15.41 2.01 -3.37
C LEU A 39 -15.49 3.13 -4.40
N ILE A 40 -15.47 4.37 -3.93
CA ILE A 40 -15.51 5.59 -4.73
C ILE A 40 -14.59 6.60 -4.05
N LEU A 41 -13.45 6.89 -4.67
CA LEU A 41 -12.58 7.96 -4.21
C LEU A 41 -13.23 9.31 -4.53
N LYS A 42 -13.91 9.90 -3.53
CA LYS A 42 -14.59 11.19 -3.69
C LYS A 42 -13.55 12.30 -3.72
N TYR A 43 -13.81 13.32 -4.55
CA TYR A 43 -13.05 14.56 -4.52
C TYR A 43 -13.64 15.50 -3.47
N HIS A 44 -12.83 15.93 -2.51
CA HIS A 44 -13.26 16.78 -1.40
C HIS A 44 -12.98 18.28 -1.64
N ASN A 45 -12.82 18.66 -2.92
CA ASN A 45 -12.65 20.06 -3.38
C ASN A 45 -11.41 20.79 -2.85
N GLY A 46 -10.44 20.06 -2.32
CA GLY A 46 -9.15 20.60 -1.91
C GLY A 46 -8.24 20.96 -3.07
N PRO A 47 -7.19 21.76 -2.84
CA PRO A 47 -6.21 22.07 -3.88
C PRO A 47 -5.50 20.79 -4.36
N LEU A 48 -5.28 20.70 -5.68
CA LEU A 48 -4.52 19.63 -6.33
C LEU A 48 -3.24 20.21 -6.96
N LEU A 49 -2.22 19.37 -7.15
CA LEU A 49 -1.00 19.77 -7.85
C LEU A 49 -1.26 19.92 -9.35
N LYS A 50 -0.66 20.95 -9.96
CA LYS A 50 -0.85 21.30 -11.38
C LYS A 50 0.45 21.80 -12.01
N GLY A 51 0.62 21.52 -13.29
CA GLY A 51 1.79 21.92 -14.07
C GLY A 51 2.99 20.99 -13.89
N ASN A 52 4.18 21.50 -14.18
CA ASN A 52 5.41 20.73 -14.02
C ASN A 52 5.86 20.82 -12.57
N ILE A 53 5.89 19.67 -11.87
CA ILE A 53 6.27 19.56 -10.47
C ILE A 53 7.66 18.94 -10.40
N THR A 54 8.57 19.63 -9.70
CA THR A 54 9.91 19.10 -9.43
C THR A 54 9.86 18.17 -8.23
N LEU A 55 10.46 16.98 -8.36
CA LEU A 55 10.68 16.02 -7.27
C LEU A 55 12.11 16.18 -6.76
N ASN A 56 12.29 16.87 -5.64
CA ASN A 56 13.58 16.93 -4.97
C ASN A 56 13.74 15.73 -4.04
N LEU A 57 14.92 15.11 -4.06
CA LEU A 57 15.17 13.86 -3.34
C LEU A 57 16.13 14.12 -2.18
N VAL A 58 15.79 13.61 -1.00
CA VAL A 58 16.67 13.60 0.17
C VAL A 58 17.00 12.15 0.48
N TRP A 59 18.26 11.79 0.36
CA TRP A 59 18.79 10.46 0.66
C TRP A 59 19.39 10.49 2.07
N TYR A 60 18.66 10.00 3.05
CA TYR A 60 19.06 10.01 4.44
C TYR A 60 19.62 8.65 4.88
N GLY A 61 20.93 8.62 5.14
CA GLY A 61 21.70 7.43 5.44
C GLY A 61 22.34 6.78 4.21
N ASN A 62 22.83 5.55 4.40
CA ASN A 62 23.68 4.89 3.41
C ASN A 62 22.88 4.21 2.29
N PHE A 63 22.98 4.74 1.07
CA PHE A 63 22.45 4.14 -0.15
C PHE A 63 23.58 3.92 -1.16
N SER A 64 23.68 2.72 -1.72
CA SER A 64 24.64 2.49 -2.80
C SER A 64 24.22 3.25 -4.08
N PRO A 65 25.16 3.57 -4.99
CA PRO A 65 24.80 4.18 -6.27
C PRO A 65 23.76 3.39 -7.07
N ILE A 66 23.78 2.06 -6.98
CA ILE A 66 22.83 1.17 -7.66
C ILE A 66 21.43 1.28 -7.03
N GLN A 67 21.36 1.34 -5.70
CA GLN A 67 20.09 1.53 -4.99
C GLN A 67 19.44 2.86 -5.35
N ARG A 68 20.24 3.94 -5.40
CA ARG A 68 19.77 5.26 -5.83
C ARG A 68 19.29 5.23 -7.29
N SER A 69 20.03 4.60 -8.19
CA SER A 69 19.65 4.56 -9.62
C SER A 69 18.32 3.86 -9.83
N ILE A 70 18.02 2.76 -9.13
CA ILE A 70 16.73 2.06 -9.28
C ILE A 70 15.54 3.00 -9.00
N LEU A 71 15.60 3.77 -7.91
CA LEU A 71 14.53 4.69 -7.52
C LEU A 71 14.47 5.93 -8.44
N VAL A 72 15.62 6.46 -8.86
CA VAL A 72 15.67 7.59 -9.81
C VAL A 72 15.14 7.19 -11.19
N ASP A 73 15.56 6.03 -11.71
CA ASP A 73 15.09 5.47 -12.98
C ASP A 73 13.57 5.27 -12.93
N PHE A 74 13.02 4.80 -11.79
CA PHE A 74 11.58 4.65 -11.62
C PHE A 74 10.86 5.99 -11.76
N LEU A 75 11.33 7.03 -11.07
CA LEU A 75 10.76 8.38 -11.14
C LEU A 75 10.86 8.97 -12.55
N GLN A 76 11.98 8.78 -13.23
CA GLN A 76 12.16 9.21 -14.63
C GLN A 76 11.22 8.45 -15.58
N SER A 77 10.86 7.21 -15.24
CA SER A 77 9.97 6.38 -16.05
C SER A 77 8.51 6.85 -16.05
N LEU A 78 8.08 7.63 -15.06
CA LEU A 78 6.69 8.12 -14.92
C LEU A 78 6.22 8.94 -16.13
N ASN A 79 7.12 9.71 -16.75
CA ASN A 79 6.83 10.55 -17.91
C ASN A 79 7.54 10.09 -19.18
N SER A 80 8.05 8.84 -19.19
CA SER A 80 8.74 8.28 -20.35
C SER A 80 7.80 8.05 -21.53
N HIS A 81 8.23 8.48 -22.72
CA HIS A 81 7.56 8.21 -23.98
C HIS A 81 8.08 6.89 -24.56
N THR A 82 7.58 5.78 -24.04
CA THR A 82 7.92 4.44 -24.50
C THR A 82 6.72 3.77 -25.19
N THR A 83 6.98 2.96 -26.20
CA THR A 83 5.99 2.08 -26.84
C THR A 83 5.99 0.67 -26.25
N THR A 84 6.80 0.41 -25.22
CA THR A 84 6.84 -0.88 -24.55
C THR A 84 5.47 -1.21 -23.94
N PRO A 85 4.92 -2.41 -24.17
CA PRO A 85 3.75 -2.88 -23.44
C PRO A 85 4.01 -2.82 -21.93
N HIS A 86 2.99 -2.48 -21.15
CA HIS A 86 3.05 -2.47 -19.68
C HIS A 86 4.17 -1.56 -19.14
N SER A 87 4.18 -0.28 -19.51
CA SER A 87 5.20 0.66 -19.04
C SER A 87 4.83 1.33 -17.72
N VAL A 88 5.84 1.77 -16.96
CA VAL A 88 5.65 2.63 -15.77
C VAL A 88 4.86 3.90 -16.13
N SER A 89 5.10 4.50 -17.30
CA SER A 89 4.34 5.66 -17.76
C SER A 89 2.87 5.35 -18.05
N SER A 90 2.56 4.17 -18.59
CA SER A 90 1.17 3.73 -18.81
C SER A 90 0.41 3.46 -17.51
N TRP A 91 1.12 3.01 -16.47
CA TRP A 91 0.59 2.93 -15.11
C TRP A 91 0.30 4.33 -14.56
N TRP A 92 1.27 5.23 -14.67
CA TRP A 92 1.16 6.62 -14.18
C TRP A 92 0.07 7.42 -14.88
N GLN A 93 -0.21 7.15 -16.16
CA GLN A 93 -1.31 7.77 -16.91
C GLN A 93 -2.69 7.57 -16.25
N THR A 94 -2.86 6.58 -15.38
CA THR A 94 -4.09 6.39 -14.60
C THR A 94 -4.39 7.61 -13.70
N ILE A 95 -3.36 8.31 -13.22
CA ILE A 95 -3.49 9.56 -12.45
C ILE A 95 -4.21 10.65 -13.25
N GLN A 96 -4.03 10.71 -14.57
CA GLN A 96 -4.67 11.72 -15.43
C GLN A 96 -6.19 11.53 -15.53
N LYS A 97 -6.71 10.37 -15.10
CA LYS A 97 -8.15 10.10 -15.04
C LYS A 97 -8.83 10.78 -13.85
N TYR A 98 -8.05 11.25 -12.86
CA TYR A 98 -8.55 12.02 -11.72
C TYR A 98 -8.77 13.47 -12.14
N LYS A 99 -10.03 13.89 -12.20
CA LYS A 99 -10.42 15.22 -12.69
C LYS A 99 -9.73 16.34 -11.92
N GLY A 100 -9.04 17.23 -12.63
CA GLY A 100 -8.37 18.38 -12.04
C GLY A 100 -6.93 18.11 -11.60
N VAL A 101 -6.49 16.85 -11.60
CA VAL A 101 -5.07 16.49 -11.56
C VAL A 101 -4.51 16.66 -12.96
N SER A 102 -3.54 17.57 -13.12
CA SER A 102 -2.88 17.83 -14.39
C SER A 102 -1.46 18.27 -14.11
N CYS A 103 -0.63 17.29 -13.74
CA CYS A 103 0.78 17.53 -13.46
C CYS A 103 1.70 16.52 -14.15
N THR A 104 2.89 17.00 -14.47
CA THR A 104 4.03 16.14 -14.84
C THR A 104 5.05 16.20 -13.71
N LEU A 105 5.84 15.14 -13.55
CA LEU A 105 6.83 15.03 -12.49
C LEU A 105 8.23 14.97 -13.11
N ALA A 106 9.15 15.79 -12.64
CA ALA A 106 10.53 15.77 -13.08
C ALA A 106 11.46 15.65 -11.88
N VAL A 107 12.44 14.74 -11.93
CA VAL A 107 13.46 14.65 -10.88
C VAL A 107 14.29 15.93 -10.89
N GLY A 108 14.41 16.55 -9.71
CA GLY A 108 15.17 17.77 -9.48
C GLY A 108 16.45 17.52 -8.70
N ASN A 109 16.70 18.39 -7.73
CA ASN A 109 17.88 18.34 -6.89
C ASN A 109 17.88 17.10 -5.99
N GLN A 110 19.07 16.57 -5.72
CA GLN A 110 19.27 15.44 -4.82
C GLN A 110 20.23 15.84 -3.71
N ILE A 111 19.83 15.63 -2.46
CA ILE A 111 20.62 15.90 -1.27
C ILE A 111 21.02 14.56 -0.65
N LEU A 112 22.32 14.38 -0.44
CA LEU A 112 22.87 13.21 0.26
C LEU A 112 23.16 13.61 1.71
N ASP A 113 22.59 12.87 2.65
CA ASP A 113 22.80 13.01 4.09
C ASP A 113 23.29 11.67 4.65
N GLU A 114 24.51 11.30 4.26
CA GLU A 114 25.15 10.03 4.63
C GLU A 114 25.70 10.05 6.07
N ASP A 115 25.82 11.24 6.67
CA ASP A 115 26.30 11.46 8.04
C ASP A 115 25.20 11.33 9.11
N TYR A 116 23.96 11.05 8.70
CA TYR A 116 22.80 10.94 9.60
C TYR A 116 22.63 12.19 10.47
N SER A 117 22.46 13.36 9.85
CA SER A 117 22.46 14.66 10.56
C SER A 117 21.46 14.82 11.72
N LEU A 118 20.42 13.96 11.80
CA LEU A 118 19.41 13.91 12.87
C LEU A 118 19.47 12.59 13.67
N GLY A 119 20.52 11.77 13.48
CA GLY A 119 20.67 10.44 14.06
C GLY A 119 19.92 9.33 13.30
N LYS A 120 20.04 8.08 13.77
CA LYS A 120 19.42 6.89 13.13
C LYS A 120 18.00 6.58 13.64
N SER A 121 17.43 7.42 14.49
CA SER A 121 16.08 7.25 15.03
C SER A 121 15.30 8.54 14.84
N LEU A 122 14.44 8.55 13.83
CA LEU A 122 13.71 9.73 13.39
C LEU A 122 12.26 9.70 13.87
N ARG A 123 11.76 10.86 14.29
CA ARG A 123 10.35 11.13 14.52
C ARG A 123 9.68 11.66 13.25
N SER A 124 8.35 11.70 13.25
CA SER A 124 7.59 12.31 12.15
C SER A 124 7.99 13.77 11.89
N SER A 125 8.33 14.53 12.94
CA SER A 125 8.84 15.91 12.83
C SER A 125 10.18 16.02 12.12
N ASP A 126 11.03 15.01 12.23
CA ASP A 126 12.35 14.98 11.60
C ASP A 126 12.21 14.77 10.10
N ILE A 127 11.28 13.90 9.68
CA ILE A 127 10.92 13.73 8.26
C ILE A 127 10.43 15.05 7.64
N ILE A 128 9.56 15.79 8.34
CA ILE A 128 9.09 17.10 7.89
C ILE A 128 10.26 18.09 7.79
N SER A 129 11.20 18.06 8.74
CA SER A 129 12.39 18.91 8.75
C SER A 129 13.33 18.60 7.59
N LEU A 130 13.54 17.32 7.28
CA LEU A 130 14.30 16.87 6.10
C LEU A 130 13.60 17.31 4.80
N ALA A 131 12.29 17.13 4.70
CA ALA A 131 11.51 17.52 3.54
C ALA A 131 11.51 19.04 3.29
N SER A 132 11.61 19.83 4.37
CA SER A 132 11.64 21.30 4.33
C SER A 132 12.99 21.88 3.92
N ARG A 133 14.00 21.04 3.63
CA ARG A 133 15.30 21.52 3.12
C ARG A 133 15.22 22.07 1.70
N SER A 134 14.20 21.66 0.93
CA SER A 134 13.87 22.32 -0.34
C SER A 134 13.01 23.56 -0.06
N ASN A 135 13.52 24.74 -0.44
CA ASN A 135 12.89 26.02 -0.13
C ASN A 135 12.08 26.62 -1.30
N GLN A 136 11.60 25.82 -2.26
CA GLN A 136 10.85 26.36 -3.41
C GLN A 136 9.38 25.94 -3.46
N ARG A 137 8.53 26.88 -3.89
CA ARG A 137 7.11 26.66 -4.18
C ARG A 137 6.99 25.81 -5.46
N SER A 138 6.02 24.90 -5.50
CA SER A 138 5.74 23.98 -6.63
C SER A 138 6.70 22.78 -6.76
N GLU A 139 7.20 22.30 -5.63
CA GLU A 139 8.04 21.11 -5.57
C GLU A 139 7.43 20.10 -4.58
N ILE A 140 7.71 18.82 -4.82
CA ILE A 140 7.55 17.77 -3.81
C ILE A 140 8.95 17.40 -3.35
N THR A 141 9.19 17.36 -2.04
CA THR A 141 10.39 16.73 -1.50
C THR A 141 10.08 15.29 -1.11
N VAL A 142 10.82 14.34 -1.69
CA VAL A 142 10.75 12.92 -1.35
C VAL A 142 11.95 12.57 -0.46
N VAL A 143 11.67 12.13 0.76
CA VAL A 143 12.69 11.68 1.72
C VAL A 143 12.80 10.16 1.65
N PHE A 144 13.98 9.64 1.36
CA PHE A 144 14.31 8.23 1.42
C PHE A 144 15.18 7.96 2.64
N THR A 145 14.83 6.98 3.47
CA THR A 145 15.65 6.56 4.61
C THR A 145 16.23 5.18 4.37
N SER A 146 17.54 5.02 4.59
CA SER A 146 18.26 3.75 4.42
C SER A 146 17.80 2.69 5.42
N ALA A 147 18.16 1.42 5.17
CA ALA A 147 17.67 0.29 5.96
C ALA A 147 18.03 0.39 7.45
N ASP A 148 19.14 1.04 7.78
CA ASP A 148 19.64 1.19 9.14
C ASP A 148 19.07 2.41 9.89
N VAL A 149 18.03 3.06 9.35
CA VAL A 149 17.34 4.19 9.99
C VAL A 149 15.97 3.76 10.48
N ALA A 150 15.74 3.87 11.78
CA ALA A 150 14.42 3.67 12.39
C ALA A 150 13.60 4.95 12.29
N VAL A 151 12.35 4.84 11.82
CA VAL A 151 11.41 5.97 11.74
C VAL A 151 10.15 5.64 12.53
N GLU A 152 9.64 6.61 13.28
CA GLU A 152 8.40 6.48 14.05
C GLU A 152 7.22 5.96 13.20
N GLY A 153 6.63 4.84 13.63
CA GLY A 153 5.52 4.18 12.94
C GLY A 153 5.92 3.38 11.69
N PHE A 154 7.18 3.42 11.26
CA PHE A 154 7.68 2.50 10.25
C PHE A 154 7.49 1.06 10.73
N PHE A 155 7.20 0.14 9.81
CA PHE A 155 6.79 -1.24 10.10
C PHE A 155 5.42 -1.37 10.78
N MET A 156 5.21 -0.70 11.91
CA MET A 156 4.02 -0.91 12.74
C MET A 156 2.72 -0.43 12.08
N SER A 157 2.77 0.71 11.38
CA SER A 157 1.57 1.31 10.81
C SER A 157 1.74 1.78 9.36
N ARG A 158 2.97 1.95 8.88
CA ARG A 158 3.24 2.50 7.55
C ARG A 158 4.61 2.08 7.00
N CYS A 159 4.71 2.05 5.68
CA CYS A 159 5.95 1.83 4.93
C CYS A 159 6.47 3.10 4.25
N GLY A 160 5.62 4.13 4.26
CA GLY A 160 5.87 5.48 3.76
C GLY A 160 4.69 6.37 4.14
N THR A 161 4.82 7.67 3.90
CA THR A 161 3.74 8.64 4.10
C THR A 161 3.86 9.73 3.06
N HIS A 162 2.76 10.38 2.74
CA HIS A 162 2.81 11.73 2.18
C HIS A 162 2.11 12.69 3.13
N GLY A 163 2.27 13.98 2.89
CA GLY A 163 1.62 15.02 3.66
C GLY A 163 2.03 16.40 3.17
N SER A 164 1.67 17.43 3.95
CA SER A 164 2.01 18.81 3.61
C SER A 164 2.58 19.59 4.79
N THR A 165 3.40 20.59 4.49
CA THR A 165 3.95 21.52 5.48
C THR A 165 2.97 22.67 5.76
N GLN A 166 3.21 23.44 6.82
CA GLN A 166 2.40 24.64 7.15
C GLN A 166 2.39 25.67 6.01
N SER A 167 3.45 25.70 5.19
CA SER A 167 3.59 26.53 3.99
C SER A 167 2.84 25.97 2.77
N LYS A 168 2.06 24.90 2.93
CA LYS A 168 1.30 24.17 1.91
C LYS A 168 2.16 23.65 0.75
N TRP A 169 3.29 23.05 1.06
CA TRP A 169 4.06 22.25 0.09
C TRP A 169 3.91 20.77 0.44
N ALA A 170 3.78 19.93 -0.57
CA ALA A 170 3.61 18.50 -0.38
C ALA A 170 4.98 17.81 -0.22
N TYR A 171 5.04 16.76 0.58
CA TYR A 171 6.21 15.92 0.74
C TYR A 171 5.80 14.46 0.76
N ALA A 172 6.77 13.59 0.48
CA ALA A 172 6.63 12.15 0.63
C ALA A 172 7.83 11.60 1.39
N TRP A 173 7.63 10.47 2.06
CA TRP A 173 8.69 9.69 2.68
C TRP A 173 8.47 8.19 2.42
N VAL A 174 9.55 7.48 2.16
CA VAL A 174 9.58 6.02 2.02
C VAL A 174 10.82 5.48 2.72
N GLY A 175 10.64 4.44 3.54
CA GLY A 175 11.74 3.77 4.23
C GLY A 175 12.15 2.46 3.56
N ASN A 176 13.46 2.15 3.59
CA ASN A 176 13.95 0.83 3.23
C ASN A 176 13.63 -0.17 4.35
N SER A 177 12.86 -1.20 4.02
CA SER A 177 12.38 -2.20 4.98
C SER A 177 13.26 -3.45 5.11
N GLU A 178 14.39 -3.52 4.39
CA GLU A 178 15.26 -4.70 4.31
C GLU A 178 15.60 -5.30 5.69
N THR A 179 15.96 -4.46 6.65
CA THR A 179 16.30 -4.87 8.03
C THR A 179 15.14 -4.69 9.01
N GLN A 180 14.05 -4.05 8.57
CA GLN A 180 12.91 -3.65 9.38
C GLN A 180 11.63 -4.00 8.63
N CYS A 181 11.17 -5.24 8.76
CA CYS A 181 9.92 -5.78 8.23
C CYS A 181 9.76 -5.95 6.71
N PRO A 182 10.71 -6.60 6.01
CA PRO A 182 10.60 -6.79 4.57
C PRO A 182 9.30 -7.54 4.18
N GLY A 183 8.82 -8.46 5.03
CA GLY A 183 7.55 -9.16 4.82
C GLY A 183 6.28 -8.31 4.81
N GLN A 184 6.32 -7.07 5.32
CA GLN A 184 5.16 -6.17 5.29
C GLN A 184 5.34 -5.09 4.22
N CYS A 185 6.51 -4.45 4.17
CA CYS A 185 6.73 -3.30 3.29
C CYS A 185 7.32 -3.67 1.93
N ALA A 186 7.83 -4.89 1.75
CA ALA A 186 8.27 -5.40 0.46
C ALA A 186 7.40 -6.56 -0.05
N TRP A 187 6.25 -6.85 0.56
CA TRP A 187 5.32 -7.84 -0.01
C TRP A 187 4.87 -7.38 -1.41
N PRO A 188 4.83 -8.27 -2.42
CA PRO A 188 4.99 -9.74 -2.38
C PRO A 188 6.41 -10.26 -2.65
N LEU A 189 7.44 -9.41 -2.59
CA LEU A 189 8.85 -9.74 -2.84
C LEU A 189 9.56 -10.37 -1.63
N HIS A 190 8.88 -10.45 -0.50
CA HIS A 190 9.36 -11.12 0.70
C HIS A 190 8.21 -11.87 1.39
N GLN A 191 8.56 -12.96 2.08
CA GLN A 191 7.63 -13.77 2.86
C GLN A 191 6.83 -12.88 3.85
N PRO A 192 5.49 -12.89 3.82
CA PRO A 192 4.69 -12.07 4.71
C PRO A 192 4.75 -12.54 6.16
N MET A 193 4.69 -11.60 7.10
CA MET A 193 4.71 -11.91 8.54
C MET A 193 3.44 -12.66 8.99
N TYR A 194 2.31 -12.38 8.37
CA TYR A 194 1.01 -12.99 8.66
C TYR A 194 0.27 -13.32 7.37
N GLY A 195 -0.74 -14.19 7.45
CA GLY A 195 -1.54 -14.61 6.29
C GLY A 195 -0.88 -15.74 5.48
N PRO A 196 -1.36 -15.99 4.25
CA PRO A 196 -0.86 -17.07 3.39
C PRO A 196 0.64 -17.00 3.18
N GLN A 197 1.32 -18.12 3.43
CA GLN A 197 2.78 -18.25 3.37
C GLN A 197 3.27 -18.69 1.98
N THR A 198 2.64 -18.13 0.94
CA THR A 198 3.04 -18.39 -0.45
C THR A 198 4.48 -17.93 -0.67
N PRO A 199 5.29 -18.66 -1.47
CA PRO A 199 6.65 -18.25 -1.78
C PRO A 199 6.67 -16.82 -2.35
N PRO A 200 7.62 -15.97 -1.92
CA PRO A 200 7.71 -14.61 -2.42
C PRO A 200 8.08 -14.60 -3.89
N LEU A 201 7.65 -13.54 -4.56
CA LEU A 201 8.11 -13.23 -5.91
C LEU A 201 9.59 -12.84 -5.90
N VAL A 202 10.26 -13.10 -7.02
CA VAL A 202 11.68 -12.73 -7.18
C VAL A 202 11.76 -11.22 -7.47
N SER A 203 12.54 -10.50 -6.67
CA SER A 203 12.70 -9.05 -6.80
C SER A 203 13.25 -8.65 -8.19
N PRO A 204 12.63 -7.69 -8.88
CA PRO A 204 12.98 -7.36 -10.25
C PRO A 204 14.37 -6.73 -10.45
N ASN A 205 14.92 -6.11 -9.40
CA ASN A 205 16.26 -5.51 -9.42
C ASN A 205 17.27 -6.25 -8.53
N GLY A 206 16.90 -7.40 -7.97
CA GLY A 206 17.75 -8.20 -7.09
C GLY A 206 17.99 -7.57 -5.70
N ASP A 207 17.27 -6.51 -5.36
CA ASP A 207 17.31 -5.83 -4.06
C ASP A 207 15.88 -5.71 -3.52
N VAL A 208 15.51 -6.60 -2.59
CA VAL A 208 14.17 -6.67 -2.00
C VAL A 208 13.82 -5.38 -1.26
N GLY A 209 14.80 -4.76 -0.59
CA GLY A 209 14.61 -3.51 0.15
C GLY A 209 14.21 -2.38 -0.79
N ILE A 210 14.98 -2.17 -1.85
CA ILE A 210 14.75 -1.10 -2.82
C ILE A 210 13.53 -1.38 -3.70
N ASP A 211 13.29 -2.62 -4.13
CA ASP A 211 12.07 -2.93 -4.88
C ASP A 211 10.81 -2.78 -4.02
N GLY A 212 10.90 -3.09 -2.72
CA GLY A 212 9.87 -2.72 -1.75
C GLY A 212 9.69 -1.20 -1.65
N MET A 213 10.77 -0.43 -1.65
CA MET A 213 10.67 1.04 -1.70
C MET A 213 10.00 1.53 -2.98
N VAL A 214 10.20 0.89 -4.14
CA VAL A 214 9.50 1.25 -5.39
C VAL A 214 7.99 1.07 -5.23
N ILE A 215 7.52 -0.05 -4.67
CA ILE A 215 6.10 -0.30 -4.40
C ILE A 215 5.50 0.81 -3.51
N ASN A 216 6.21 1.15 -2.43
CA ASN A 216 5.77 2.17 -1.49
C ASN A 216 5.84 3.58 -2.09
N LEU A 217 6.87 3.89 -2.86
CA LEU A 217 7.05 5.16 -3.56
C LEU A 217 5.93 5.39 -4.58
N ALA A 218 5.61 4.37 -5.38
CA ALA A 218 4.47 4.39 -6.30
C ALA A 218 3.16 4.70 -5.55
N THR A 219 2.95 4.05 -4.41
CA THR A 219 1.77 4.24 -3.56
C THR A 219 1.67 5.65 -3.00
N VAL A 220 2.71 6.12 -2.31
CA VAL A 220 2.68 7.42 -1.64
C VAL A 220 2.70 8.58 -2.63
N LEU A 221 3.38 8.44 -3.77
CA LEU A 221 3.46 9.51 -4.77
C LEU A 221 2.13 9.69 -5.52
N ALA A 222 1.42 8.60 -5.80
CA ALA A 222 0.06 8.66 -6.32
C ALA A 222 -0.89 9.38 -5.34
N GLY A 223 -0.79 9.07 -4.04
CA GLY A 223 -1.51 9.78 -2.97
C GLY A 223 -1.13 11.26 -2.92
N THR A 224 0.18 11.57 -2.96
CA THR A 224 0.71 12.94 -2.94
C THR A 224 0.10 13.80 -4.06
N VAL A 225 -0.08 13.23 -5.25
CA VAL A 225 -0.58 13.98 -6.42
C VAL A 225 -2.10 14.10 -6.42
N THR A 226 -2.81 13.07 -5.96
CA THR A 226 -4.28 13.03 -5.96
C THR A 226 -4.91 13.60 -4.68
N ASN A 227 -4.16 13.66 -3.59
CA ASN A 227 -4.58 14.13 -2.27
C ASN A 227 -3.45 14.88 -1.51
N PRO A 228 -2.78 15.88 -2.10
CA PRO A 228 -1.60 16.53 -1.52
C PRO A 228 -1.79 17.18 -0.14
N PHE A 229 -3.03 17.55 0.21
CA PHE A 229 -3.36 18.34 1.40
C PHE A 229 -4.52 17.74 2.22
N ASP A 230 -4.69 16.41 2.14
CA ASP A 230 -5.70 15.63 2.89
C ASP A 230 -7.17 16.02 2.62
N ASN A 231 -7.42 16.69 1.49
CA ASN A 231 -8.75 17.12 1.04
C ASN A 231 -8.94 17.01 -0.49
N GLY A 232 -8.12 16.19 -1.16
CA GLY A 232 -8.24 15.84 -2.58
C GLY A 232 -9.11 14.60 -2.78
N TYR A 233 -8.56 13.51 -3.31
CA TYR A 233 -9.27 12.27 -3.62
C TYR A 233 -9.07 11.20 -2.56
N PHE A 234 -10.12 10.84 -1.81
CA PHE A 234 -10.07 9.71 -0.89
C PHE A 234 -11.47 9.18 -0.48
N GLN A 235 -11.50 8.00 0.13
CA GLN A 235 -12.65 7.43 0.83
C GLN A 235 -12.26 6.98 2.26
N GLY A 236 -13.18 7.07 3.21
CA GLY A 236 -12.96 6.68 4.60
C GLY A 236 -12.67 7.87 5.51
N SER A 237 -12.13 7.62 6.70
CA SER A 237 -11.74 8.68 7.62
C SER A 237 -10.48 9.38 7.14
N ALA A 238 -10.36 10.68 7.41
CA ALA A 238 -9.14 11.44 7.11
C ALA A 238 -7.90 10.90 7.84
N SER A 239 -8.07 10.16 8.94
CA SER A 239 -6.99 9.51 9.67
C SER A 239 -6.48 8.20 9.06
N ALA A 240 -7.25 7.59 8.15
CA ALA A 240 -6.88 6.35 7.46
C ALA A 240 -7.58 6.27 6.08
N PRO A 241 -7.28 7.20 5.16
CA PRO A 241 -7.96 7.26 3.88
C PRO A 241 -7.55 6.12 2.95
N LEU A 242 -8.52 5.55 2.25
CA LEU A 242 -8.27 4.84 1.00
C LEU A 242 -8.05 5.90 -0.10
N GLU A 243 -6.92 5.79 -0.79
CA GLU A 243 -6.45 6.70 -1.83
C GLU A 243 -6.17 5.93 -3.12
N ALA A 244 -5.67 6.61 -4.15
CA ALA A 244 -5.54 6.09 -5.51
C ALA A 244 -4.91 4.68 -5.60
N VAL A 245 -3.91 4.38 -4.77
CA VAL A 245 -3.24 3.07 -4.77
C VAL A 245 -3.59 2.23 -3.54
N THR A 246 -3.75 2.85 -2.35
CA THR A 246 -4.10 2.10 -1.13
C THR A 246 -5.49 1.47 -1.19
N ALA A 247 -6.39 2.01 -2.02
CA ALA A 247 -7.67 1.39 -2.35
C ALA A 247 -7.54 0.03 -3.08
N CYS A 248 -6.37 -0.26 -3.65
CA CYS A 248 -6.06 -1.47 -4.41
C CYS A 248 -4.94 -2.30 -3.77
N THR A 249 -4.80 -2.19 -2.44
CA THR A 249 -3.76 -2.88 -1.66
C THR A 249 -3.75 -4.37 -1.99
N GLY A 250 -2.56 -4.89 -2.29
CA GLY A 250 -2.33 -6.31 -2.52
C GLY A 250 -2.54 -6.79 -3.97
N ILE A 251 -3.03 -5.92 -4.86
CA ILE A 251 -3.30 -6.25 -6.26
C ILE A 251 -2.11 -5.79 -7.11
N PHE A 252 -1.45 -6.71 -7.79
CA PHE A 252 -0.33 -6.41 -8.70
C PHE A 252 -0.58 -6.92 -10.13
N GLY A 253 -1.41 -7.95 -10.28
CA GLY A 253 -1.76 -8.52 -11.58
C GLY A 253 -3.20 -9.05 -11.63
N THR A 254 -3.65 -9.43 -12.82
CA THR A 254 -4.97 -10.01 -13.02
C THR A 254 -5.20 -11.22 -12.11
N GLY A 255 -6.42 -11.35 -11.57
CA GLY A 255 -6.81 -12.47 -10.72
C GLY A 255 -6.27 -12.42 -9.28
N ALA A 256 -5.72 -11.29 -8.83
CA ALA A 256 -5.27 -11.11 -7.45
C ALA A 256 -6.39 -11.35 -6.42
N TYR A 257 -6.02 -11.89 -5.27
CA TYR A 257 -6.89 -12.10 -4.12
C TYR A 257 -6.04 -12.10 -2.83
N PRO A 258 -6.62 -12.04 -1.62
CA PRO A 258 -5.83 -11.98 -0.38
C PRO A 258 -4.77 -13.10 -0.28
N GLY A 259 -3.49 -12.72 -0.27
CA GLY A 259 -2.34 -13.64 -0.23
C GLY A 259 -1.79 -14.09 -1.59
N TYR A 260 -2.42 -13.69 -2.70
CA TYR A 260 -1.93 -13.90 -4.06
C TYR A 260 -1.89 -12.57 -4.82
N PRO A 261 -0.70 -12.09 -5.24
CA PRO A 261 -0.56 -10.77 -5.86
C PRO A 261 -1.20 -10.65 -7.25
N GLY A 262 -1.67 -11.76 -7.82
CA GLY A 262 -2.15 -11.84 -9.20
C GLY A 262 -1.09 -12.39 -10.15
N GLU A 263 -1.50 -12.63 -11.39
CA GLU A 263 -0.60 -13.07 -12.45
C GLU A 263 0.31 -11.92 -12.87
N VAL A 264 1.63 -12.12 -12.75
CA VAL A 264 2.66 -11.16 -13.16
C VAL A 264 3.62 -11.80 -14.15
N LEU A 265 4.40 -10.99 -14.85
CA LEU A 265 5.40 -11.48 -15.79
C LEU A 265 6.64 -11.97 -15.05
N ALA A 266 7.35 -12.92 -15.65
CA ALA A 266 8.63 -13.42 -15.16
C ALA A 266 9.72 -13.20 -16.22
N ASP A 267 10.90 -12.75 -15.78
CA ASP A 267 12.08 -12.70 -16.63
C ASP A 267 12.61 -14.12 -16.88
N GLY A 268 12.74 -14.50 -18.14
CA GLY A 268 13.17 -15.87 -18.50
C GLY A 268 14.62 -16.21 -18.13
N THR A 269 15.45 -15.20 -17.83
CA THR A 269 16.87 -15.39 -17.47
C THR A 269 17.07 -15.35 -15.95
N THR A 270 16.49 -14.36 -15.27
CA THR A 270 16.71 -14.13 -13.84
C THR A 270 15.60 -14.71 -12.96
N GLY A 271 14.44 -15.03 -13.52
CA GLY A 271 13.24 -15.39 -12.77
C GLY A 271 12.56 -14.19 -12.08
N ALA A 272 13.09 -12.98 -12.23
CA ALA A 272 12.54 -11.73 -11.69
C ALA A 272 11.06 -11.57 -12.06
N SER A 273 10.22 -11.28 -11.08
CA SER A 273 8.80 -11.02 -11.27
C SER A 273 8.55 -9.52 -11.46
N TYR A 274 7.78 -9.15 -12.48
CA TYR A 274 7.53 -7.76 -12.82
C TYR A 274 6.18 -7.58 -13.52
N ASN A 275 5.66 -6.36 -13.52
CA ASN A 275 4.48 -5.99 -14.31
C ASN A 275 4.65 -4.66 -15.03
N ALA A 276 5.77 -3.95 -14.79
CA ALA A 276 6.07 -2.67 -15.40
C ALA A 276 7.50 -2.63 -15.95
N VAL A 277 7.67 -2.00 -17.10
CA VAL A 277 8.98 -1.67 -17.69
C VAL A 277 9.17 -0.16 -17.70
N GLY A 278 10.29 0.32 -17.17
CA GLY A 278 10.66 1.72 -17.18
C GLY A 278 11.77 2.05 -18.18
N VAL A 279 12.42 3.19 -17.94
CA VAL A 279 13.59 3.64 -18.72
C VAL A 279 14.69 2.58 -18.69
N ASP A 280 15.46 2.53 -19.78
CA ASP A 280 16.55 1.58 -19.99
C ASP A 280 16.17 0.10 -19.84
N GLY A 281 14.87 -0.22 -19.97
CA GLY A 281 14.36 -1.57 -19.84
C GLY A 281 14.32 -2.09 -18.40
N ARG A 282 14.55 -1.23 -17.40
CA ARG A 282 14.48 -1.63 -15.98
C ARG A 282 13.08 -2.12 -15.64
N LYS A 283 13.01 -3.23 -14.91
CA LYS A 283 11.76 -3.88 -14.53
C LYS A 283 11.34 -3.49 -13.14
N TYR A 284 10.04 -3.37 -12.93
CA TYR A 284 9.44 -3.04 -11.64
C TYR A 284 8.17 -3.85 -11.40
N LEU A 285 7.83 -3.97 -10.14
CA LEU A 285 6.55 -4.47 -9.68
C LEU A 285 5.77 -3.32 -9.06
N LEU A 286 4.66 -2.92 -9.68
CA LEU A 286 3.84 -1.79 -9.25
C LEU A 286 2.45 -2.25 -8.80
N PRO A 287 1.91 -1.71 -7.71
CA PRO A 287 0.55 -2.02 -7.29
C PRO A 287 -0.47 -1.50 -8.31
N ALA A 288 -1.64 -2.13 -8.38
CA ALA A 288 -2.76 -1.61 -9.14
C ALA A 288 -3.17 -0.23 -8.62
N MET A 289 -3.74 0.57 -9.51
CA MET A 289 -4.27 1.89 -9.17
C MET A 289 -5.77 1.90 -9.41
N TRP A 290 -6.52 2.50 -8.51
CA TRP A 290 -7.94 2.73 -8.67
C TRP A 290 -8.18 3.61 -9.89
N ASP A 291 -8.95 3.12 -10.85
CA ASP A 291 -9.34 3.85 -12.04
C ASP A 291 -10.73 4.47 -11.82
N PRO A 292 -10.84 5.81 -11.65
CA PRO A 292 -12.11 6.45 -11.35
C PRO A 292 -13.10 6.42 -12.51
N GLN A 293 -12.68 6.06 -13.73
CA GLN A 293 -13.57 5.95 -14.88
C GLN A 293 -14.25 4.59 -14.98
N THR A 294 -13.52 3.51 -14.64
CA THR A 294 -14.06 2.15 -14.66
C THR A 294 -14.55 1.68 -13.30
N SER A 295 -14.24 2.42 -12.23
CA SER A 295 -14.50 2.02 -10.84
C SER A 295 -13.92 0.64 -10.50
N THR A 296 -12.68 0.39 -10.93
CA THR A 296 -11.96 -0.86 -10.67
C THR A 296 -10.49 -0.60 -10.36
N CYS A 297 -9.84 -1.55 -9.68
CA CYS A 297 -8.39 -1.57 -9.56
C CYS A 297 -7.77 -2.02 -10.89
N LYS A 298 -7.08 -1.10 -11.55
CA LYS A 298 -6.44 -1.34 -12.85
C LYS A 298 -5.03 -1.89 -12.64
N THR A 299 -4.80 -3.10 -13.11
CA THR A 299 -3.47 -3.71 -13.23
C THR A 299 -2.84 -3.36 -14.58
N LEU A 300 -1.52 -3.49 -14.68
CA LEU A 300 -0.85 -3.39 -15.97
C LEU A 300 -1.01 -4.69 -16.78
N VAL A 301 -1.00 -5.84 -16.11
CA VAL A 301 -1.04 -7.19 -16.66
C VAL A 301 -2.22 -7.96 -16.09
#